data_AF-A0A965G7V8-F1
#
_entry.id   AF-A0A965G7V8-F1
#
_cell.length_a   1.000
_cell.length_b   1.000
_cell.length_c   1.000
_cell.angle_alpha   90.00
_cell.angle_beta   90.00
_cell.angle_gamma   90.00
#
_symmetry.space_group_name_H-M   'P 1'
#
loop_
_entity.id
_entity.type
_entity.pdbx_description
1 polymer ?
#
loop_
_entity_poly.entity_id
_entity_poly.type
_entity_poly.pdbx_seq_one_letter_code
_entity_poly.pdbx_strand_id
1 'polypeptide(L)' 'MAERFYTISELTKRLGVSRRTIYSYFRRHHNPLPHSKAGGRPRVTESDLMSWLSREKTKAKIVSIV' A
#
# COMPACT_ATOMS: atom_id res chain seq x y z
N MET A 1 16.13 12.27 8.63
CA MET A 1 14.66 12.18 8.51
C MET A 1 14.33 10.68 8.47
N ALA A 2 13.62 10.16 9.45
CA ALA A 2 13.36 8.72 9.54
C ALA A 2 12.31 8.31 8.49
N GLU A 3 12.67 7.45 7.53
CA GLU A 3 11.73 6.88 6.58
C GLU A 3 10.67 6.07 7.33
N ARG A 4 9.39 6.40 7.14
CA ARG A 4 8.29 5.69 7.79
C ARG A 4 7.92 4.45 6.98
N PHE A 5 7.80 3.33 7.68
CA PHE A 5 7.40 2.06 7.08
C PHE A 5 6.02 1.66 7.58
N TYR A 6 5.18 1.20 6.67
CA TYR A 6 3.85 0.69 6.96
C TYR A 6 3.83 -0.83 6.88
N THR A 7 3.29 -1.43 7.93
CA THR A 7 2.87 -2.83 7.91
C THR A 7 1.57 -2.98 7.11
N ILE A 8 1.23 -4.22 6.72
CA ILE A 8 -0.05 -4.51 6.06
C ILE A 8 -1.24 -3.98 6.87
N SER A 9 -1.23 -4.15 8.19
CA SER A 9 -2.33 -3.68 9.05
C SER A 9 -2.49 -2.16 9.00
N GLU A 10 -1.40 -1.40 8.94
CA GLU A 10 -1.46 0.06 8.78
C GLU A 10 -1.94 0.45 7.38
N LEU A 11 -1.45 -0.22 6.34
CA LEU A 11 -1.92 0.00 4.98
C LEU A 11 -3.42 -0.28 4.85
N THR A 12 -3.96 -1.32 5.51
CA THR A 12 -5.41 -1.59 5.46
C THR A 12 -6.22 -0.46 6.07
N LYS A 13 -5.74 0.13 7.17
CA LYS A 13 -6.40 1.27 7.81
C LYS A 13 -6.30 2.53 6.95
N ARG A 14 -5.14 2.78 6.35
CA ARG A 14 -4.87 3.99 5.56
C ARG A 14 -5.58 3.99 4.21
N LEU A 15 -5.62 2.85 3.54
CA LEU A 15 -6.25 2.69 2.23
C LEU A 15 -7.74 2.30 2.34
N GLY A 16 -8.22 1.91 3.52
CA GLY A 16 -9.59 1.42 3.71
C GLY A 16 -9.89 0.11 2.97
N VAL A 17 -8.87 -0.67 2.64
CA VAL A 17 -9.01 -1.94 1.89
C VAL A 17 -8.68 -3.15 2.74
N SER A 18 -9.21 -4.31 2.35
CA SER A 18 -8.93 -5.58 3.03
C SER A 18 -7.47 -6.02 2.87
N ARG A 19 -6.94 -6.81 3.82
CA ARG A 19 -5.60 -7.42 3.70
C ARG A 19 -5.44 -8.20 2.40
N ARG A 20 -6.48 -8.90 1.96
CA ARG A 20 -6.51 -9.65 0.70
C ARG A 20 -6.30 -8.73 -0.51
N THR A 21 -6.93 -7.56 -0.50
CA THR A 21 -6.75 -6.54 -1.54
C THR A 21 -5.31 -6.05 -1.59
N ILE A 22 -4.67 -5.83 -0.44
CA ILE A 22 -3.25 -5.43 -0.38
C ILE A 22 -2.34 -6.52 -0.97
N TYR A 23 -2.56 -7.78 -0.59
CA TYR A 23 -1.81 -8.89 -1.20
C TYR A 23 -2.07 -9.00 -2.71
N SER A 24 -3.27 -8.66 -3.17
CA SER A 24 -3.56 -8.56 -4.60
C SER A 24 -2.74 -7.44 -5.24
N TYR A 25 -2.62 -6.26 -4.61
CA TYR A 25 -1.77 -5.17 -5.11
C TYR A 25 -0.29 -5.55 -5.20
N PHE A 26 0.22 -6.36 -4.27
CA PHE A 26 1.59 -6.89 -4.35
C PHE A 26 1.79 -7.87 -5.52
N ARG A 27 0.72 -8.58 -5.93
CA ARG A 27 0.75 -9.60 -6.98
C ARG A 27 0.24 -9.10 -8.34
N ARG A 28 -0.15 -7.84 -8.45
CA ARG A 28 -0.63 -7.27 -9.71
C ARG A 28 0.51 -7.17 -10.71
N HIS A 29 0.25 -7.54 -11.97
CA HIS A 29 1.21 -7.38 -13.06
C HIS A 29 1.34 -5.91 -13.51
N HIS A 30 0.25 -5.15 -13.44
CA HIS A 30 0.21 -3.74 -13.81
C HIS A 30 0.18 -2.86 -12.56
N ASN A 31 1.19 -2.02 -12.37
CA ASN A 31 1.40 -1.17 -11.19
C ASN A 31 1.38 -1.94 -9.84
N PRO A 32 2.31 -2.89 -9.62
CA PRO A 32 2.41 -3.57 -8.32
C PRO A 32 2.76 -2.58 -7.22
N LEU A 33 2.17 -2.79 -6.03
CA LEU A 33 2.54 -2.02 -4.84
C LEU A 33 3.97 -2.44 -4.42
N PRO A 34 4.95 -1.51 -4.41
CA PRO A 34 6.30 -1.83 -4.00
C PRO A 34 6.29 -2.24 -2.53
N HIS A 35 6.98 -3.33 -2.20
CA HIS A 35 7.12 -3.78 -0.83
C HIS A 35 8.50 -4.37 -0.60
N SER A 36 9.05 -4.09 0.57
CA SER A 36 10.25 -4.74 1.09
C SER A 36 9.86 -5.78 2.13
N LYS A 37 10.69 -6.79 2.34
CA LYS A 37 10.48 -7.80 3.39
C LYS A 37 11.48 -7.53 4.51
N ALA A 38 10.98 -7.24 5.71
CA ALA A 38 11.80 -7.13 6.91
C ALA A 38 11.37 -8.23 7.89
N GLY A 39 12.26 -9.18 8.18
CA GLY A 39 11.96 -10.34 9.02
C GLY A 39 10.83 -11.21 8.46
N GLY A 40 10.79 -11.39 7.13
CA GLY A 40 9.75 -12.18 6.44
C GLY A 40 8.39 -11.50 6.33
N ARG A 41 8.19 -10.32 6.94
CA ARG A 41 6.94 -9.57 6.86
C ARG A 41 7.04 -8.46 5.80
N PRO A 42 6.09 -8.38 4.86
CA PRO A 42 6.07 -7.29 3.88
C PRO A 42 5.80 -5.95 4.57
N ARG A 43 6.58 -4.95 4.18
CA ARG A 43 6.53 -3.55 4.61
C ARG A 43 6.62 -2.65 3.40
N VAL A 44 5.92 -1.53 3.44
CA VAL A 44 5.90 -0.54 2.36
C VAL A 44 6.39 0.77 2.92
N THR A 45 7.32 1.44 2.24
CA THR A 45 7.78 2.77 2.67
C THR A 45 6.72 3.81 2.36
N GLU A 46 6.72 4.94 3.08
CA GLU A 46 5.81 6.04 2.76
C GLU A 46 6.05 6.56 1.34
N SER A 47 7.31 6.73 0.95
CA SER A 47 7.71 7.17 -0.38
C SER A 47 7.22 6.24 -1.51
N ASP A 48 7.34 4.93 -1.32
CA ASP A 48 6.83 3.91 -2.25
C ASP A 48 5.30 3.95 -2.34
N LEU A 49 4.63 4.07 -1.20
CA LEU A 49 3.17 4.15 -1.14
C LEU A 49 2.67 5.37 -1.89
N MET A 50 3.27 6.54 -1.67
CA MET A 50 2.89 7.80 -2.33
C MET A 50 3.15 7.74 -3.84
N SER A 51 4.31 7.21 -4.23
CA SER A 51 4.65 7.03 -5.65
C SER A 51 3.69 6.06 -6.33
N TRP A 52 3.32 4.98 -5.65
CA TRP A 52 2.34 4.02 -6.15
C TRP A 52 0.95 4.63 -6.24
N LEU A 53 0.50 5.38 -5.22
CA LEU A 53 -0.80 6.08 -5.21
C LEU A 53 -0.91 7.12 -6.32
N SER A 54 0.17 7.85 -6.61
CA SER A 54 0.21 8.84 -7.70
C SER A 54 0.04 8.18 -9.07
N ARG A 55 0.52 6.94 -9.24
CA ARG A 55 0.40 6.14 -10.47
C ARG A 55 -0.92 5.37 -10.54
N GLU A 56 -1.43 4.95 -9.38
CA GLU A 56 -2.72 4.28 -9.26
C GLU A 56 -3.82 5.32 -9.52
N LYS A 57 -4.27 5.42 -10.78
CA LYS A 57 -5.54 6.05 -11.13
C LYS A 57 -6.65 5.25 -10.47
N THR A 58 -6.87 5.46 -9.18
CA THR A 58 -7.90 4.76 -8.44
C THR A 58 -9.24 5.26 -8.98
N LYS A 59 -9.77 4.57 -9.99
CA LYS A 59 -11.17 4.70 -10.40
C LYS A 59 -12.00 4.40 -9.16
N ALA A 60 -12.57 5.47 -8.61
CA ALA A 60 -13.68 5.48 -7.65
C ALA A 60 -13.45 4.75 -6.31
N LYS A 61 -13.60 5.50 -5.21
CA LYS A 61 -13.73 5.03 -3.82
C LYS A 61 -12.44 4.48 -3.16
N ILE A 62 -11.44 5.34 -2.97
CA ILE A 62 -10.79 5.35 -1.65
C ILE A 62 -11.67 6.28 -0.82
N VAL A 63 -12.44 5.65 0.05
CA VAL A 63 -13.56 6.24 0.78
C VAL A 63 -13.09 7.47 1.53
N SER A 64 -13.77 8.58 1.28
CA SER A 64 -13.88 9.72 2.17
C SER A 64 -14.20 9.24 3.58
N ILE A 65 -13.20 9.22 4.45
CA ILE A 65 -13.32 9.10 5.89
C ILE A 65 -12.35 10.17 6.39
N VAL A 66 -12.74 11.32 6.92
CA VAL A 66 -13.99 11.89 7.43
C VAL A 66 -13.94 13.39 7.09
#